data_AF-Q12HB1-F1
#
_entry.id   AF-Q12HB1-F1
#
_cell.length_a   1.000
_cell.length_b   1.000
_cell.length_c   1.000
_cell.angle_alpha   90.00
_cell.angle_beta   90.00
_cell.angle_gamma   90.00
#
_symmetry.space_group_name_H-M   'P 1'
#
loop_
_entity.id
_entity.type
_entity.pdbx_description
1 polymer ?
#
loop_
_entity_poly.entity_id
_entity_poly.type
_entity_poly.pdbx_seq_one_letter_code
_entity_poly.pdbx_strand_id
1 'polypeptide(L)'
;MSPKQSASPLSTPLARALDQNDTAKETMEQAADELMVINTVLKQEIPDPLQTGEVAQALRKTDEIERRIQESADELAQVHQVLAQEIGARVDLERELVATKIALAQARGQRLHEVEPCSTGGQGGSPRPR
;
A
#
# COMPACT_ATOMS: atom_id res chain seq x y z
N MET A 1 26.11 -3.85 -18.77
CA MET A 1 25.12 -4.27 -17.77
C MET A 1 24.33 -3.04 -17.36
N SER A 2 23.06 -2.96 -17.73
CA SER A 2 22.23 -1.79 -17.44
C SER A 2 21.78 -1.80 -15.98
N PRO A 3 21.84 -0.67 -15.24
CA PRO A 3 21.26 -0.59 -13.92
C PRO A 3 19.73 -0.61 -14.09
N LYS A 4 19.07 -1.57 -13.42
CA LYS A 4 17.62 -1.64 -13.36
C LYS A 4 17.11 -0.39 -12.62
N GLN A 5 16.51 0.46 -13.42
CA GLN A 5 15.61 1.56 -13.10
C GLN A 5 14.97 1.39 -11.71
N SER A 6 15.37 2.27 -10.80
CA SER A 6 14.68 2.54 -9.54
C SER A 6 13.24 2.91 -9.87
N ALA A 7 12.33 1.95 -9.70
CA ALA A 7 10.91 2.23 -9.76
C ALA A 7 10.58 3.18 -8.61
N SER A 8 10.14 4.39 -8.95
CA SER A 8 9.59 5.33 -7.99
C SER A 8 8.44 4.62 -7.24
N PRO A 9 8.39 4.66 -5.90
CA PRO A 9 7.40 3.92 -5.10
C PRO A 9 5.94 4.30 -5.43
N LEU A 10 5.74 5.44 -6.11
CA LEU A 10 4.44 5.99 -6.51
C LEU A 10 3.83 5.37 -7.78
N SER A 11 4.52 4.50 -8.52
CA SER A 11 3.99 3.89 -9.77
C SER A 11 3.83 2.36 -9.68
N THR A 12 3.73 1.84 -8.45
CA THR A 12 3.49 0.40 -8.27
C THR A 12 2.03 0.06 -8.60
N PRO A 13 1.75 -1.14 -9.13
CA PRO A 13 0.37 -1.61 -9.31
C PRO A 13 -0.45 -1.55 -8.02
N LEU A 14 0.20 -1.68 -6.87
CA LEU A 14 -0.44 -1.63 -5.55
C LEU A 14 -0.86 -0.20 -5.17
N ALA A 15 -0.03 0.81 -5.43
CA ALA A 15 -0.41 2.21 -5.25
C ALA A 15 -1.59 2.59 -6.14
N ARG A 16 -1.60 2.14 -7.40
CA ARG A 16 -2.76 2.34 -8.29
C ARG A 16 -4.02 1.64 -7.77
N ALA A 17 -3.89 0.44 -7.21
CA ALA A 17 -5.01 -0.28 -6.62
C ALA A 17 -5.57 0.45 -5.39
N LEU A 18 -4.71 1.11 -4.60
CA LEU A 18 -5.11 1.95 -3.48
C LEU A 18 -5.95 3.16 -3.98
N ASP A 19 -5.46 3.89 -4.98
CA ASP A 19 -6.18 5.03 -5.56
C ASP A 19 -7.53 4.62 -6.17
N GLN A 20 -7.57 3.45 -6.82
CA GLN A 20 -8.80 2.89 -7.37
C GLN A 20 -9.81 2.51 -6.27
N ASN A 21 -9.31 2.01 -5.14
CA ASN A 21 -10.13 1.67 -3.98
C ASN A 21 -10.75 2.94 -3.37
N ASP A 22 -9.98 4.02 -3.23
CA ASP A 22 -10.47 5.33 -2.78
C ASP A 22 -11.55 5.87 -3.69
N THR A 23 -11.30 5.90 -4.99
CA THR A 23 -12.27 6.40 -5.97
C THR A 23 -13.58 5.61 -5.90
N ALA A 24 -13.50 4.28 -5.77
CA ALA A 24 -14.67 3.43 -5.64
C ALA A 24 -15.43 3.69 -4.34
N LYS A 25 -14.72 3.93 -3.23
CA LYS A 25 -15.31 4.28 -1.94
C LYS A 25 -16.07 5.60 -2.01
N GLU A 26 -15.42 6.66 -2.48
CA GLU A 26 -16.03 7.98 -2.62
C GLU A 26 -17.29 7.93 -3.51
N THR A 27 -17.21 7.19 -4.62
CA THR A 27 -18.36 7.02 -5.53
C THR A 27 -19.53 6.29 -4.84
N MET A 28 -19.24 5.28 -4.02
CA MET A 28 -20.27 4.55 -3.28
C MET A 28 -20.90 5.37 -2.17
N GLU A 29 -20.10 6.12 -1.41
CA GLU A 29 -20.58 7.04 -0.36
C GLU A 29 -21.49 8.10 -0.97
N GLN A 30 -21.07 8.72 -2.07
CA GLN A 30 -21.90 9.72 -2.76
C GLN A 30 -23.23 9.12 -3.25
N ALA A 31 -23.20 7.92 -3.85
CA ALA A 31 -24.42 7.26 -4.30
C ALA A 31 -25.35 6.88 -3.13
N ALA A 32 -24.80 6.52 -1.97
CA ALA A 32 -25.57 6.25 -0.76
C ALA A 32 -26.26 7.52 -0.25
N ASP A 33 -25.53 8.62 -0.18
CA ASP A 33 -26.05 9.91 0.28
C ASP A 33 -27.17 10.42 -0.64
N GLU A 34 -26.98 10.34 -1.95
CA GLU A 34 -28.00 10.72 -2.94
C GLU A 34 -29.27 9.86 -2.79
N LEU A 35 -29.10 8.54 -2.62
CA LEU A 35 -30.24 7.62 -2.44
C LEU A 35 -30.99 7.92 -1.14
N MET A 36 -30.27 8.16 -0.04
CA MET A 36 -30.82 8.52 1.26
C MET A 36 -31.65 9.81 1.19
N VAL A 37 -31.14 10.84 0.50
CA VAL A 37 -31.87 12.09 0.29
C VAL A 37 -33.16 11.84 -0.50
N ILE A 38 -33.08 11.09 -1.60
CA ILE A 38 -34.25 10.77 -2.43
C ILE A 38 -35.30 10.01 -1.62
N ASN A 39 -34.89 8.96 -0.90
CA ASN A 39 -35.79 8.15 -0.09
C ASN A 39 -36.43 8.96 1.05
N THR A 40 -35.65 9.83 1.69
CA THR A 40 -36.14 10.76 2.73
C THR A 40 -37.17 11.74 2.18
N VAL A 41 -36.98 12.27 0.96
CA VAL A 41 -37.97 13.13 0.30
C VAL A 41 -39.22 12.33 -0.07
N LEU A 42 -39.08 11.12 -0.62
CA LEU A 42 -40.23 10.28 -0.98
C LEU A 42 -41.09 9.90 0.24
N LYS A 43 -40.47 9.60 1.39
CA LYS A 43 -41.18 9.33 2.64
C LYS A 43 -41.93 10.56 3.18
N GLN A 44 -41.42 11.77 2.93
CA GLN A 44 -42.09 13.01 3.31
C GLN A 44 -43.25 13.36 2.36
N GLU A 45 -43.03 13.23 1.06
CA GLU A 45 -44.01 13.57 0.03
C GLU A 45 -45.15 12.55 -0.10
N ILE A 46 -44.93 11.31 0.34
CA ILE A 46 -45.94 10.26 0.38
C ILE A 46 -46.30 10.00 1.85
N PRO A 47 -47.42 10.53 2.35
CA PRO A 47 -47.90 10.26 3.70
C PRO A 47 -48.01 8.76 4.00
N ASP A 48 -47.68 8.34 5.23
CA ASP A 48 -47.71 6.93 5.66
C ASP A 48 -49.00 6.16 5.30
N PRO A 49 -50.22 6.75 5.38
CA PRO A 49 -51.45 6.04 4.97
C PRO A 49 -51.50 5.70 3.48
N LEU A 50 -50.74 6.42 2.65
CA LEU A 50 -50.63 6.22 1.20
C LEU A 50 -49.44 5.34 0.82
N GLN A 51 -48.49 5.12 1.73
CA GLN A 51 -47.38 4.17 1.56
C GLN A 51 -47.87 2.73 1.73
N THR A 52 -48.67 2.24 0.80
CA THR A 52 -49.22 0.88 0.82
C THR A 52 -48.81 0.10 -0.42
N GLY A 53 -48.97 -1.23 -0.39
CA GLY A 53 -48.67 -2.10 -1.52
C GLY A 53 -47.23 -1.98 -2.01
N GLU A 54 -47.09 -1.71 -3.31
CA GLU A 54 -45.79 -1.61 -4.00
C GLU A 54 -44.94 -0.44 -3.51
N VAL A 55 -45.55 0.69 -3.14
CA VAL A 55 -44.83 1.87 -2.62
C VAL A 55 -44.15 1.54 -1.29
N ALA A 56 -44.89 0.91 -0.38
CA ALA A 56 -44.34 0.48 0.92
C ALA A 56 -43.19 -0.52 0.74
N GLN A 57 -43.32 -1.43 -0.24
CA GLN A 57 -42.29 -2.41 -0.55
C GLN A 57 -41.05 -1.75 -1.18
N ALA A 58 -41.23 -0.80 -2.08
CA ALA A 58 -40.15 -0.05 -2.70
C ALA A 58 -39.35 0.74 -1.65
N LEU A 59 -40.02 1.48 -0.76
CA LEU A 59 -39.36 2.23 0.32
C LEU A 59 -38.54 1.33 1.25
N ARG A 60 -39.10 0.18 1.66
CA ARG A 60 -38.35 -0.81 2.48
C ARG A 60 -37.14 -1.39 1.74
N LYS A 61 -37.27 -1.66 0.44
CA LYS A 61 -36.14 -2.16 -0.37
C LYS A 61 -35.07 -1.09 -0.52
N THR A 62 -35.46 0.17 -0.68
CA THR A 62 -34.52 1.30 -0.73
C THR A 62 -33.75 1.41 0.58
N ASP A 63 -34.42 1.32 1.73
CA ASP A 63 -33.76 1.29 3.06
C ASP A 63 -32.74 0.15 3.18
N GLU A 64 -33.10 -1.04 2.69
CA GLU A 64 -32.20 -2.20 2.70
C GLU A 64 -30.98 -2.00 1.79
N ILE A 65 -31.19 -1.41 0.62
CA ILE A 65 -30.11 -1.10 -0.34
C ILE A 65 -29.17 -0.05 0.26
N GLU A 66 -29.70 1.03 0.84
CA GLU A 66 -28.91 2.06 1.52
C GLU A 66 -28.00 1.45 2.59
N ARG A 67 -28.56 0.60 3.48
CA ARG A 67 -27.77 -0.10 4.50
C ARG A 67 -26.65 -0.94 3.88
N ARG A 68 -26.95 -1.70 2.83
CA ARG A 68 -25.96 -2.56 2.15
C ARG A 68 -24.85 -1.75 1.47
N ILE A 69 -25.18 -0.60 0.88
CA ILE A 69 -24.18 0.29 0.29
C ILE A 69 -23.27 0.83 1.38
N GLN A 70 -23.82 1.26 2.52
CA GLN A 70 -23.03 1.73 3.66
C GLN A 70 -22.10 0.64 4.21
N GLU A 71 -22.61 -0.57 4.42
CA GLU A 71 -21.80 -1.72 4.87
C GLU A 71 -20.66 -2.01 3.89
N SER A 72 -20.93 -1.92 2.59
CA SER A 72 -19.92 -2.15 1.56
C SER A 72 -18.88 -1.02 1.51
N ALA A 73 -19.29 0.23 1.76
CA ALA A 73 -18.37 1.36 1.88
C ALA A 73 -17.43 1.21 3.11
N ASP A 74 -17.97 0.73 4.23
CA ASP A 74 -17.19 0.44 5.44
C ASP A 74 -16.19 -0.70 5.21
N GLU A 75 -16.60 -1.78 4.55
CA GLU A 75 -15.71 -2.87 4.15
C GLU A 75 -14.60 -2.38 3.21
N LEU A 76 -14.94 -1.52 2.25
CA LEU A 76 -13.96 -0.95 1.32
C LEU A 76 -12.96 -0.05 2.04
N ALA A 77 -13.41 0.75 3.01
CA ALA A 77 -12.54 1.55 3.86
C ALA A 77 -11.53 0.70 4.66
N GLN A 78 -11.96 -0.47 5.16
CA GLN A 78 -11.06 -1.41 5.83
C GLN A 78 -10.02 -1.98 4.86
N VAL A 79 -10.43 -2.36 3.65
CA VAL A 79 -9.52 -2.84 2.60
C VAL A 79 -8.50 -1.76 2.22
N HIS A 80 -8.95 -0.51 2.04
CA HIS A 80 -8.06 0.63 1.80
C HIS A 80 -6.99 0.73 2.89
N GLN A 81 -7.39 0.70 4.17
CA GLN A 81 -6.47 0.81 5.30
C GLN A 81 -5.42 -0.30 5.29
N VAL A 82 -5.84 -1.54 5.02
CA VAL A 82 -4.92 -2.69 4.94
C VAL A 82 -3.95 -2.54 3.76
N LEU A 83 -4.43 -2.10 2.59
CA LEU A 83 -3.58 -1.87 1.42
C LEU A 83 -2.54 -0.77 1.69
N ALA A 84 -2.94 0.33 2.32
CA ALA A 84 -2.03 1.41 2.68
C ALA A 84 -0.92 0.92 3.64
N GLN A 85 -1.27 0.11 4.63
CA GLN A 85 -0.31 -0.49 5.56
C GLN A 85 0.68 -1.42 4.84
N GLU A 86 0.20 -2.29 3.95
CA GLU A 86 1.05 -3.22 3.20
C GLU A 86 2.01 -2.48 2.25
N ILE A 87 1.57 -1.39 1.61
CA ILE A 87 2.44 -0.53 0.80
C ILE A 87 3.55 0.05 1.68
N GLY A 88 3.21 0.58 2.85
CA GLY A 88 4.19 1.11 3.81
C GLY A 88 5.22 0.07 4.23
N ALA A 89 4.77 -1.10 4.66
CA ALA A 89 5.63 -2.21 5.04
C ALA A 89 6.56 -2.66 3.91
N ARG A 90 6.08 -2.71 2.66
CA ARG A 90 6.92 -3.03 1.50
C ARG A 90 8.01 -1.99 1.26
N VAL A 91 7.68 -0.71 1.33
CA VAL A 91 8.66 0.37 1.16
C VAL A 91 9.77 0.26 2.20
N ASP A 92 9.43 -0.05 3.45
CA ASP A 92 10.42 -0.20 4.52
C ASP A 92 11.30 -1.45 4.31
N LEU A 93 10.70 -2.59 3.96
CA LEU A 93 11.45 -3.81 3.62
C LEU A 93 12.37 -3.61 2.40
N GLU A 94 11.94 -2.87 1.39
CA GLU A 94 12.77 -2.55 0.23
C GLU A 94 13.98 -1.68 0.61
N ARG A 95 13.80 -0.72 1.52
CA ARG A 95 14.91 0.09 2.06
C ARG A 95 15.91 -0.77 2.83
N GLU A 96 15.43 -1.64 3.72
CA GLU A 96 16.27 -2.58 4.47
C GLU A 96 17.03 -3.53 3.54
N LEU A 97 16.36 -4.04 2.50
CA LEU A 97 16.97 -4.91 1.50
C LEU A 97 18.10 -4.20 0.73
N VAL A 98 17.92 -2.92 0.39
CA VAL A 98 18.97 -2.13 -0.26
C VAL A 98 20.14 -1.91 0.71
N ALA A 99 19.88 -1.53 1.96
CA ALA A 99 20.91 -1.31 2.97
C ALA A 99 21.74 -2.58 3.22
N THR A 100 21.08 -3.73 3.41
CA THR A 100 21.75 -5.03 3.63
C THR A 100 22.56 -5.47 2.41
N LYS A 101 22.07 -5.26 1.18
CA LYS A 101 22.84 -5.53 -0.04
C LYS A 101 24.11 -4.69 -0.13
N ILE A 102 24.03 -3.40 0.23
CA ILE A 102 25.20 -2.51 0.26
C ILE A 102 26.20 -2.98 1.31
N ALA A 103 25.75 -3.25 2.53
CA ALA A 103 26.61 -3.73 3.62
C ALA A 103 27.29 -5.07 3.26
N LEU A 104 26.57 -5.99 2.64
CA LEU A 104 27.12 -7.26 2.17
C LEU A 104 28.19 -7.06 1.09
N ALA A 105 27.97 -6.14 0.14
CA ALA A 105 28.96 -5.82 -0.88
C ALA A 105 30.24 -5.22 -0.27
N GLN A 106 30.11 -4.33 0.70
CA GLN A 106 31.23 -3.74 1.43
C GLN A 106 32.03 -4.79 2.20
N ALA A 107 31.35 -5.66 2.96
CA ALA A 107 32.00 -6.73 3.71
C ALA A 107 32.73 -7.73 2.80
N ARG A 108 32.16 -8.04 1.62
CA ARG A 108 32.82 -8.87 0.60
C ARG A 108 34.05 -8.16 0.02
N GLY A 109 33.97 -6.87 -0.25
CA GLY A 109 35.10 -6.07 -0.74
C GLY A 109 36.24 -5.96 0.27
N GLN A 110 35.94 -5.78 1.55
CA GLN A 110 36.93 -5.75 2.64
C GLN A 110 37.64 -7.09 2.80
N ARG A 111 36.89 -8.19 2.78
CA ARG A 111 37.47 -9.55 2.87
C ARG A 111 38.44 -9.84 1.72
N LEU A 112 38.22 -9.28 0.53
CA LEU A 112 39.15 -9.42 -0.60
C LEU A 112 40.43 -8.58 -0.44
N HIS A 113 40.40 -7.48 0.32
CA HIS A 113 41.59 -6.65 0.59
C HIS A 113 42.44 -7.19 1.75
N GLU A 114 41.86 -7.95 2.68
CA GLU A 114 42.58 -8.46 3.86
C GLU A 114 43.49 -9.66 3.55
N VAL A 115 43.36 -10.29 2.37
CA VAL A 115 44.15 -11.47 1.97
C VAL A 115 45.54 -11.11 1.42
N GLU A 116 45.87 -9.83 1.23
CA GLU A 116 47.22 -9.39 0.82
C GLU A 116 47.87 -8.49 1.89
N PRO A 117 48.63 -9.09 2.82
CA PRO A 117 49.95 -8.50 3.08
C PRO A 117 51.00 -9.60 3.24
N CYS A 118 51.61 -10.03 2.14
CA CYS A 118 52.89 -10.73 2.19
C CYS A 118 54.03 -9.75 1.90
N SER A 119 54.27 -8.81 2.81
CA SER A 119 55.57 -8.11 2.90
C SER A 119 56.50 -8.94 3.77
N THR A 120 57.22 -9.86 3.15
CA THR A 120 58.39 -10.52 3.75
C THR A 120 59.53 -9.51 3.86
N GLY A 121 59.53 -8.77 4.96
CA GLY A 121 60.71 -8.06 5.44
C GLY A 121 61.81 -9.06 5.84
N GLY A 122 62.68 -9.40 4.89
CA GLY A 122 63.92 -10.14 5.14
C GLY A 122 65.09 -9.19 5.37
N GLN A 123 65.13 -8.55 6.54
CA GLN A 123 66.40 -8.04 7.08
C GLN A 123 67.28 -9.24 7.45
N GLY A 124 68.42 -9.41 6.77
CA GLY A 124 69.39 -10.42 7.17
C GLY A 124 70.62 -10.46 6.28
N GLY A 125 71.73 -9.90 6.76
CA GLY A 125 73.07 -10.35 6.35
C GLY A 125 74.06 -9.26 5.95
N SER A 126 74.63 -8.55 6.93
CA SER A 126 76.01 -8.05 6.81
C SER A 126 76.63 -8.00 8.21
N PRO A 127 77.58 -8.90 8.47
CA PRO A 127 78.98 -8.47 8.70
C PRO A 127 79.95 -9.46 8.00
N ARG A 128 81.20 -9.14 7.61
CA ARG A 128 82.31 -8.52 8.35
C ARG A 128 83.51 -8.42 7.39
N PRO A 129 84.44 -7.47 7.53
CA PRO A 129 85.71 -7.47 6.81
C PRO A 129 86.82 -8.19 7.60
N ARG A 130 87.74 -8.85 6.89
CA ARG A 130 89.11 -9.12 7.33
C ARG A 130 90.05 -9.14 6.13
#